data_AF-A0A1T1IEW1-F1
#
_entry.id   AF-A0A1T1IEW1-F1
#
_cell.length_a   1.000
_cell.length_b   1.000
_cell.length_c   1.000
_cell.angle_alpha   90.00
_cell.angle_beta   90.00
_cell.angle_gamma   90.00
#
_symmetry.space_group_name_H-M   'P 1'
#
loop_
_entity.id
_entity.type
_entity.pdbx_description
1 polymer ?
#
loop_
_entity_poly.entity_id
_entity_poly.type
_entity_poly.pdbx_seq_one_letter_code
_entity_poly.pdbx_strand_id
1 'polypeptide(L)'
;MVQEFNHHREWMAALDKYEKLLIENPSLRWEELPGDQHTRMALGLYKLKCFAGRMLEGDTAIWARLEAMDQVRLHLISEHHWTLHDVRQIQDEEDFVFLLHDELEQMKLTKQEAEPVRQWTDHLGTRAEYQQHYRDCAS
;
A
#
# COMPACT_ATOMS: atom_id res chain seq x y z
N MET A 1 -23.42 3.92 2.60
CA MET A 1 -22.31 4.49 3.39
C MET A 1 -21.02 4.21 2.66
N VAL A 2 -20.22 5.24 2.39
CA VAL A 2 -18.80 5.06 2.07
C VAL A 2 -18.16 4.72 3.40
N GLN A 3 -17.57 3.53 3.53
CA GLN A 3 -16.76 3.24 4.71
C GLN A 3 -15.51 4.10 4.54
N GLU A 4 -15.36 5.11 5.39
CA GLU A 4 -14.20 5.99 5.38
C GLU A 4 -12.93 5.15 5.54
N PHE A 5 -11.93 5.42 4.70
CA PHE A 5 -10.69 4.64 4.69
C PHE A 5 -9.99 4.80 6.04
N ASN A 6 -9.90 3.71 6.82
CA ASN A 6 -9.30 3.76 8.15
C ASN A 6 -7.83 3.37 8.08
N HIS A 7 -6.96 4.38 7.99
CA HIS A 7 -5.51 4.23 7.92
C HIS A 7 -4.92 3.29 8.97
N HIS A 8 -5.36 3.40 10.22
CA HIS A 8 -4.86 2.55 11.31
C HIS A 8 -5.25 1.09 11.10
N ARG A 9 -6.52 0.83 10.76
CA ARG A 9 -7.01 -0.53 10.51
C ARG A 9 -6.30 -1.18 9.32
N GLU A 10 -6.14 -0.45 8.23
CA GLU A 10 -5.49 -0.97 7.02
C GLU A 10 -3.99 -1.23 7.24
N TRP A 11 -3.32 -0.37 8.02
CA TRP A 11 -1.94 -0.60 8.43
C TRP A 11 -1.80 -1.86 9.30
N MET A 12 -2.63 -2.02 10.33
CA MET A 12 -2.61 -3.20 11.19
C MET A 12 -2.92 -4.48 10.41
N ALA A 13 -3.91 -4.45 9.51
CA ALA A 13 -4.22 -5.59 8.66
C ALA A 13 -3.05 -6.00 7.75
N ALA A 14 -2.31 -5.02 7.22
CA ALA A 14 -1.11 -5.30 6.42
C ALA A 14 0.02 -5.91 7.27
N LEU A 15 0.21 -5.43 8.50
CA LEU A 15 1.17 -6.01 9.44
C LEU A 15 0.83 -7.47 9.77
N ASP A 16 -0.40 -7.72 10.22
CA ASP A 16 -0.87 -9.06 10.59
C ASP A 16 -0.72 -10.05 9.42
N LYS A 17 -1.03 -9.60 8.20
CA LYS A 17 -0.90 -10.39 6.98
C LYS A 17 0.53 -10.86 6.75
N TYR A 18 1.50 -9.95 6.76
CA TYR A 18 2.89 -10.30 6.45
C TYR A 18 3.62 -10.93 7.63
N GLU A 19 3.23 -10.63 8.87
CA GLU A 19 3.72 -11.36 10.04
C GLU A 19 3.32 -12.83 9.93
N LYS A 20 2.04 -13.10 9.69
CA LYS A 20 1.52 -14.45 9.49
C LYS A 20 2.19 -15.17 8.31
N LEU A 21 2.32 -14.49 7.16
CA LEU A 21 2.96 -15.06 5.97
C LEU A 21 4.39 -15.54 6.26
N LEU A 22 5.20 -14.73 6.96
CA LEU A 22 6.59 -15.06 7.27
C LEU A 22 6.76 -16.04 8.44
N ILE A 23 5.73 -16.22 9.28
CA ILE A 23 5.66 -17.30 10.26
C ILE A 23 5.37 -18.62 9.56
N GLU A 24 4.38 -18.64 8.66
CA GLU A 24 3.95 -19.84 7.94
C GLU A 24 4.95 -20.27 6.86
N ASN A 25 5.72 -19.33 6.31
CA ASN A 25 6.67 -19.58 5.22
C ASN A 25 8.07 -19.00 5.54
N PRO A 26 8.85 -19.65 6.42
CA PRO A 26 10.17 -19.16 6.80
C PRO A 26 11.15 -18.99 5.63
N SER A 27 10.96 -19.72 4.54
CA SER A 27 11.78 -19.62 3.32
C SER A 27 11.62 -18.31 2.57
N LEU A 28 10.56 -17.53 2.86
CA LEU A 28 10.38 -16.19 2.29
C LEU A 28 11.19 -15.12 3.02
N ARG A 29 11.85 -15.48 4.13
CA ARG A 29 12.64 -14.52 4.89
C ARG A 29 13.90 -14.11 4.14
N TRP A 30 14.16 -12.82 4.08
CA TRP A 30 15.37 -12.27 3.50
C TRP A 30 16.58 -12.57 4.40
N GLU A 31 17.66 -13.07 3.80
CA GLU A 31 18.85 -13.53 4.54
C GLU A 31 19.54 -12.40 5.31
N GLU A 32 19.48 -11.15 4.81
CA GLU A 32 20.28 -10.04 5.33
C GLU A 32 19.55 -9.17 6.38
N LEU A 33 18.21 -9.21 6.45
CA LEU A 33 17.41 -8.27 7.25
C LEU A 33 16.17 -8.92 7.91
N PRO A 34 16.32 -9.90 8.80
CA PRO A 34 15.21 -10.69 9.31
C PRO A 34 14.26 -9.96 10.27
N GLY A 35 14.71 -8.87 10.92
CA GLY A 35 14.02 -8.26 12.07
C GLY A 35 12.67 -7.62 11.74
N ASP A 36 12.59 -6.84 10.65
CA ASP A 36 11.41 -6.01 10.34
C ASP A 36 10.88 -6.22 8.91
N GLN A 37 11.18 -7.38 8.30
CA GLN A 37 10.74 -7.66 6.93
C GLN A 37 9.22 -7.53 6.76
N HIS A 38 8.43 -8.08 7.70
CA HIS A 38 6.97 -7.98 7.66
C HIS A 38 6.50 -6.52 7.64
N THR A 39 7.14 -5.64 8.42
CA THR A 39 6.82 -4.21 8.49
C THR A 39 7.15 -3.49 7.19
N ARG A 40 8.24 -3.86 6.50
CA ARG A 40 8.60 -3.34 5.17
C ARG A 40 7.61 -3.79 4.09
N MET A 41 7.26 -5.08 4.08
CA MET A 41 6.25 -5.60 3.15
C MET A 41 4.87 -4.95 3.38
N ALA A 42 4.50 -4.77 4.65
CA ALA A 42 3.27 -4.08 5.04
C ALA A 42 3.22 -2.64 4.53
N LEU A 43 4.36 -1.93 4.51
CA LEU A 43 4.42 -0.57 3.96
C LEU A 43 4.04 -0.53 2.48
N GLY A 44 4.52 -1.49 1.67
CA GLY A 44 4.18 -1.58 0.25
C GLY A 44 2.67 -1.74 0.04
N LEU A 45 2.06 -2.72 0.72
CA LEU A 45 0.62 -2.97 0.63
C LEU A 45 -0.21 -1.79 1.16
N TYR A 46 0.21 -1.20 2.27
CA TYR A 46 -0.48 -0.05 2.85
C TYR A 46 -0.42 1.19 1.92
N LYS A 47 0.71 1.42 1.27
CA LYS A 47 0.85 2.48 0.25
C LYS A 47 -0.07 2.22 -0.94
N LEU A 48 -0.19 0.99 -1.42
CA LEU A 48 -1.15 0.62 -2.47
C LEU A 48 -2.59 0.96 -2.06
N LYS A 49 -2.98 0.62 -0.83
CA LYS A 49 -4.33 0.94 -0.31
C LYS A 49 -4.57 2.45 -0.24
N CYS A 50 -3.58 3.22 0.23
CA CYS A 50 -3.67 4.68 0.25
C CYS A 50 -3.72 5.27 -1.17
N PHE A 51 -2.93 4.74 -2.10
CA PHE A 51 -2.92 5.14 -3.51
C PHE A 51 -4.31 4.95 -4.13
N ALA A 52 -4.88 3.76 -3.96
CA ALA A 52 -6.22 3.43 -4.42
C ALA A 52 -7.31 4.31 -3.78
N GLY A 53 -7.19 4.59 -2.48
CA GLY A 53 -8.10 5.47 -1.75
C GLY A 53 -8.10 6.90 -2.32
N ARG A 54 -6.92 7.47 -2.58
CA ARG A 54 -6.80 8.81 -3.19
C ARG A 54 -7.43 8.87 -4.58
N MET A 55 -7.32 7.80 -5.37
CA MET A 55 -7.96 7.75 -6.69
C MET A 55 -9.48 7.73 -6.58
N LEU A 56 -10.02 7.02 -5.59
CA LEU A 56 -11.45 6.91 -5.36
C LEU A 56 -12.08 8.24 -4.90
N GLU A 57 -11.37 9.06 -4.12
CA GLU A 57 -11.83 10.40 -3.73
C GLU A 57 -12.05 11.33 -4.93
N GLY A 58 -11.31 11.11 -6.02
CA GLY A 58 -11.49 11.83 -7.28
C GLY A 58 -12.60 11.29 -8.17
N ASP A 59 -13.19 10.12 -7.84
CA ASP A 59 -14.20 9.48 -8.67
C ASP A 59 -15.59 10.09 -8.44
N THR A 60 -16.09 10.78 -9.45
CA THR A 60 -17.42 11.39 -9.47
C THR A 60 -18.38 10.67 -10.41
N ALA A 61 -18.03 9.48 -10.90
CA ALA A 61 -18.86 8.76 -11.87
C ALA A 61 -20.22 8.37 -11.26
N ILE A 62 -21.29 9.02 -11.73
CA ILE A 62 -22.65 8.75 -11.26
C ILE A 62 -23.26 7.46 -11.86
N TRP A 63 -22.66 6.94 -12.93
CA TRP A 63 -23.18 5.80 -13.69
C TRP A 63 -22.57 4.45 -13.27
N ALA A 64 -21.52 4.44 -12.47
CA ALA A 64 -20.91 3.23 -11.93
C ALA A 64 -20.21 3.56 -10.62
N ARG A 65 -20.40 2.71 -9.61
CA ARG A 65 -19.66 2.81 -8.35
C ARG A 65 -18.49 1.84 -8.42
N LEU A 66 -17.27 2.38 -8.37
CA LEU A 66 -16.04 1.61 -8.39
C LEU A 66 -15.55 1.35 -6.96
N GLU A 67 -14.91 0.21 -6.75
CA GLU A 67 -14.14 -0.03 -5.54
C GLU A 67 -12.71 0.48 -5.72
N ALA A 68 -11.95 0.59 -4.62
CA ALA A 68 -10.60 1.13 -4.64
C ALA A 68 -9.68 0.38 -5.62
N MET A 69 -9.75 -0.95 -5.67
CA MET A 69 -8.94 -1.75 -6.62
C MET A 69 -9.40 -1.62 -8.07
N ASP A 70 -10.66 -1.28 -8.32
CA ASP A 70 -11.10 -1.00 -9.69
C ASP A 70 -10.46 0.29 -10.22
N GLN A 71 -10.27 1.29 -9.35
CA GLN A 71 -9.53 2.50 -9.71
C GLN A 71 -8.08 2.18 -10.07
N VAL A 72 -7.42 1.30 -9.31
CA VAL A 72 -6.06 0.83 -9.63
C VAL A 72 -6.02 0.12 -10.99
N ARG A 73 -7.00 -0.73 -11.29
CA ARG A 73 -7.10 -1.37 -12.62
C ARG A 73 -7.28 -0.35 -13.74
N LEU A 74 -8.10 0.67 -13.53
CA LEU A 74 -8.27 1.76 -14.50
C LEU A 74 -6.99 2.58 -14.68
N HIS A 75 -6.21 2.77 -13.61
CA HIS A 75 -4.89 3.40 -13.69
C HIS A 75 -3.94 2.63 -14.60
N LEU A 76 -3.85 1.31 -14.44
CA LEU A 76 -3.04 0.45 -15.30
C LEU A 76 -3.47 0.51 -16.78
N ILE A 77 -4.78 0.60 -17.04
CA ILE A 77 -5.30 0.77 -18.40
C ILE A 77 -4.92 2.14 -18.97
N SER A 78 -5.09 3.21 -18.20
CA SER A 78 -4.94 4.59 -18.68
C SER A 78 -3.48 5.03 -18.80
N GLU A 79 -2.65 4.76 -17.80
CA GLU A 79 -1.27 5.24 -17.75
C GLU A 79 -0.29 4.21 -18.30
N HIS A 80 -0.54 2.91 -18.08
CA HIS A 80 0.35 1.83 -18.49
C HIS A 80 -0.09 1.11 -19.77
N HIS A 81 -1.23 1.51 -20.35
CA HIS A 81 -1.77 0.95 -21.60
C HIS A 81 -2.06 -0.56 -21.52
N TRP A 82 -2.37 -1.07 -20.34
CA TRP A 82 -2.79 -2.47 -20.16
C TRP A 82 -4.17 -2.70 -20.78
N THR A 83 -4.45 -3.93 -21.21
CA THR A 83 -5.80 -4.25 -21.68
C THR A 83 -6.73 -4.53 -20.52
N LEU A 84 -8.04 -4.32 -20.73
CA LEU A 84 -9.06 -4.72 -19.77
C LEU A 84 -9.02 -6.22 -19.46
N HIS A 85 -8.59 -7.04 -20.43
CA HIS A 85 -8.42 -8.47 -20.21
C HIS A 85 -7.32 -8.74 -19.18
N ASP A 86 -6.16 -8.10 -19.33
CA ASP A 86 -4.99 -8.34 -18.47
C ASP A 86 -5.28 -7.94 -17.02
N VAL A 87 -5.82 -6.74 -16.80
CA VAL A 87 -6.09 -6.25 -15.43
C VAL A 87 -7.19 -7.02 -14.70
N ARG A 88 -8.06 -7.72 -15.44
CA ARG A 88 -9.08 -8.61 -14.88
C ARG A 88 -8.53 -9.95 -14.42
N GLN A 89 -7.36 -10.36 -14.91
CA GLN A 89 -6.70 -11.59 -14.45
C GLN A 89 -6.03 -11.41 -13.09
N ILE A 90 -5.76 -10.16 -12.68
CA ILE A 90 -5.13 -9.85 -11.40
C ILE A 90 -6.14 -10.05 -10.26
N GLN A 91 -5.91 -11.09 -9.46
CA GLN A 91 -6.74 -11.44 -8.30
C GLN A 91 -6.09 -11.01 -6.98
N ASP A 92 -4.75 -10.98 -6.92
CA ASP A 92 -4.02 -10.70 -5.69
C ASP A 92 -3.64 -9.21 -5.60
N GLU A 93 -3.69 -8.65 -4.39
CA GLU A 93 -3.30 -7.25 -4.16
C GLU A 93 -1.78 -7.07 -4.23
N GLU A 94 -1.03 -8.10 -3.88
CA GLU A 94 0.43 -8.16 -3.95
C GLU A 94 0.94 -7.98 -5.38
N ASP A 95 0.21 -8.50 -6.36
CA ASP A 95 0.56 -8.32 -7.77
C ASP A 95 0.54 -6.82 -8.12
N PHE A 96 -0.42 -6.06 -7.62
CA PHE A 96 -0.45 -4.60 -7.83
C PHE A 96 0.70 -3.88 -7.13
N VAL A 97 1.19 -4.37 -5.98
CA VAL A 97 2.38 -3.80 -5.33
C VAL A 97 3.61 -3.97 -6.23
N PHE A 98 3.75 -5.10 -6.91
CA PHE A 98 4.83 -5.34 -7.86
C PHE A 98 4.66 -4.50 -9.14
N LEU A 99 3.45 -4.45 -9.70
CA LEU A 99 3.17 -3.74 -10.95
C LEU A 99 3.32 -2.23 -10.83
N LEU A 100 2.99 -1.67 -9.66
CA LEU A 100 3.10 -0.25 -9.36
C LEU A 100 4.30 0.08 -8.48
N HIS A 101 5.34 -0.77 -8.50
CA HIS A 101 6.49 -0.64 -7.60
C HIS A 101 7.08 0.78 -7.61
N ASP A 102 7.30 1.35 -8.80
CA ASP A 102 7.97 2.65 -8.94
C ASP A 102 7.05 3.81 -8.51
N GLU A 103 5.77 3.76 -8.86
CA GLU A 103 4.75 4.72 -8.44
C GLU A 103 4.62 4.72 -6.91
N LEU A 104 4.53 3.53 -6.33
CA LEU A 104 4.45 3.38 -4.88
C LEU A 104 5.73 3.87 -4.24
N GLU A 105 6.92 3.53 -4.74
CA GLU A 105 8.18 3.98 -4.15
C GLU A 105 8.29 5.52 -4.11
N GLN A 106 7.92 6.17 -5.21
CA GLN A 106 7.91 7.63 -5.34
C GLN A 106 6.79 8.28 -4.49
N MET A 107 5.67 7.59 -4.32
CA MET A 107 4.55 8.08 -3.51
C MET A 107 4.98 8.31 -2.06
N LYS A 108 4.77 9.56 -1.62
CA LYS A 108 4.92 9.96 -0.22
C LYS A 108 3.57 9.99 0.49
N LEU A 109 3.54 9.39 1.68
CA LEU A 109 2.37 9.38 2.55
C LEU A 109 2.11 10.78 3.10
N THR A 110 0.84 11.18 3.16
CA THR A 110 0.44 12.42 3.85
C THR A 110 0.65 12.28 5.36
N LYS A 111 0.49 13.38 6.10
CA LYS A 111 0.58 13.35 7.56
C LYS A 111 -0.40 12.35 8.18
N GLN A 112 -1.65 12.31 7.69
CA GLN A 112 -2.69 11.42 8.19
C GLN A 112 -2.38 9.95 7.87
N GLU A 113 -1.92 9.68 6.65
CA GLU A 113 -1.56 8.32 6.23
C GLU A 113 -0.30 7.81 6.92
N ALA A 114 0.68 8.68 7.19
CA ALA A 114 1.94 8.32 7.83
C ALA A 114 1.81 8.06 9.34
N GLU A 115 0.81 8.64 9.99
CA GLU A 115 0.62 8.56 11.44
C GLU A 115 0.64 7.13 12.01
N PRO A 116 -0.18 6.16 11.52
CA PRO A 116 -0.15 4.79 12.05
C PRO A 116 1.21 4.10 11.82
N VAL A 117 1.88 4.40 10.70
CA VAL A 117 3.21 3.84 10.41
C VAL A 117 4.26 4.39 11.38
N ARG A 118 4.22 5.70 11.66
CA ARG A 118 5.14 6.37 12.61
C ARG A 118 4.99 5.80 14.01
N GLN A 119 3.76 5.68 14.50
CA GLN A 119 3.46 5.14 15.82
C GLN A 119 4.04 3.72 16.01
N TRP A 120 4.11 2.93 14.94
CA TRP A 120 4.66 1.58 14.98
C TRP A 120 6.19 1.54 14.84
N THR A 121 6.73 2.33 13.92
CA THR A 121 8.13 2.19 13.45
C THR A 121 9.13 3.08 14.18
N ASP A 122 8.69 4.12 14.88
CA ASP A 122 9.59 5.06 15.58
C ASP A 122 10.45 4.38 16.66
N HIS A 123 10.03 3.21 17.15
CA HIS A 123 10.73 2.45 18.19
C HIS A 123 11.64 1.33 17.65
N LEU A 124 11.57 1.00 16.36
CA LEU A 124 12.24 -0.17 15.77
C LEU A 124 13.68 0.10 15.30
N GLY A 125 14.21 1.31 15.53
CA GLY A 125 15.55 1.69 15.08
C GLY A 125 15.68 1.89 13.56
N THR A 126 14.65 1.56 12.79
CA THR A 126 14.52 1.72 11.33
C THR A 126 13.87 3.03 10.92
N ARG A 127 13.69 3.97 11.86
CA ARG A 127 13.01 5.25 11.66
C ARG A 127 13.46 6.02 10.42
N ALA A 128 14.76 6.08 10.15
CA ALA A 128 15.31 6.82 9.01
C ALA A 128 14.86 6.24 7.65
N GLU A 129 14.72 4.92 7.56
CA GLU A 129 14.21 4.23 6.37
C GLU A 129 12.75 4.60 6.11
N TYR A 130 11.89 4.60 7.15
CA TYR A 130 10.49 4.94 6.99
C TYR A 130 10.24 6.43 6.70
N GLN A 131 11.09 7.32 7.24
CA GLN A 131 10.97 8.76 7.03
C GLN A 131 11.01 9.16 5.57
N GLN A 132 11.80 8.47 4.73
CA GLN A 132 11.88 8.77 3.31
C GLN A 132 10.54 8.56 2.58
N HIS A 133 9.58 7.85 3.15
CA HIS A 133 8.27 7.59 2.54
C HIS A 133 7.19 8.55 3.02
N TYR A 134 7.51 9.51 3.88
CA TYR A 134 6.56 10.52 4.35
C TYR A 134 6.76 11.82 3.57
N ARG A 135 5.68 12.57 3.34
CA ARG A 135 5.82 13.97 2.94
C ARG A 135 6.46 14.70 4.12
N ASP A 136 7.53 15.44 3.85
CA ASP A 136 8.21 16.24 4.86
C ASP A 136 7.18 17.07 5.63
N CYS A 137 7.24 17.02 6.95
CA CYS A 137 6.65 18.09 7.74
C CYS A 137 7.55 19.31 7.50
N ALA A 138 7.22 20.11 6.48
CA ALA A 138 7.69 21.48 6.44
C ALA A 138 7.28 22.09 7.80
N SER A 139 8.30 22.32 8.63
CA SER A 139 8.19 22.96 9.93
C SER A 139 7.90 24.43 9.73
#